data_AF-A0A6J1GE48-F1
#
_entry.id   AF-A0A6J1GE48-F1
#
_cell.length_a   1.000
_cell.length_b   1.000
_cell.length_c   1.000
_cell.angle_alpha   90.00
_cell.angle_beta   90.00
_cell.angle_gamma   90.00
#
_symmetry.space_group_name_H-M   'P 1'
#
loop_
_entity.id
_entity.type
_entity.pdbx_description
1 polymer ?
#
loop_
_entity_poly.entity_id
_entity_poly.type
_entity_poly.pdbx_seq_one_letter_code
_entity_poly.pdbx_strand_id
1 'polypeptide(L)'
;MSTTKSTPKAQADRLTLIEEEMLFLKEVPDTLRFLETRVTELSEKVVQVDAMGNRLDGLPIAELLFRVTSLEERVAPTSSPKPSDSPDSSVAHKEGRGEEFDVLQNTMMSLFNGLADEFRSTVDDLQERMAAMSTRIEITMKAVEGVAAGQTNTGSNKLRFPDPRAFKGNQDAKELENFIFDVEQYFKATTACTDDKKVTVAAMYLVDDVKLWWRTKGI
;
A
#
# COMPACT_ATOMS: atom_id res chain seq x y z
N MET A 1 -30.85 -36.98 -21.97
CA MET A 1 -30.60 -35.81 -21.09
C MET A 1 -30.04 -36.34 -19.78
N SER A 2 -28.73 -36.23 -19.57
CA SER A 2 -28.07 -36.75 -18.37
C SER A 2 -27.89 -35.62 -17.37
N THR A 3 -28.71 -35.60 -16.33
CA THR A 3 -28.56 -34.71 -15.19
C THR A 3 -27.52 -35.29 -14.24
N THR A 4 -26.29 -34.78 -14.28
CA THR A 4 -25.28 -35.11 -13.26
C THR A 4 -25.65 -34.39 -11.96
N LYS A 5 -26.31 -35.10 -11.04
CA LYS A 5 -26.51 -34.62 -9.67
C LYS A 5 -25.14 -34.57 -8.99
N SER A 6 -24.70 -33.37 -8.63
CA SER A 6 -23.53 -33.18 -7.77
C SER A 6 -23.77 -33.89 -6.43
N THR A 7 -22.79 -34.65 -5.99
CA THR A 7 -22.85 -35.42 -4.73
C THR A 7 -22.87 -34.46 -3.54
N PRO A 8 -23.62 -34.74 -2.46
CA PRO A 8 -23.74 -33.86 -1.28
C PRO A 8 -22.38 -33.45 -0.69
N LYS A 9 -21.39 -34.34 -0.77
CA LYS A 9 -20.01 -34.08 -0.34
C LYS A 9 -19.32 -32.98 -1.16
N ALA A 10 -19.49 -33.00 -2.48
CA ALA A 10 -18.94 -31.95 -3.35
C ALA A 10 -19.60 -30.59 -3.12
N GLN A 11 -20.83 -30.57 -2.60
CA GLN A 11 -21.50 -29.32 -2.22
C GLN A 11 -21.03 -28.80 -0.86
N ALA A 12 -20.77 -29.70 0.10
CA ALA A 12 -20.18 -29.36 1.39
C ALA A 12 -18.74 -28.81 1.25
N ASP A 13 -17.92 -29.47 0.45
CA ASP A 13 -16.51 -29.06 0.21
C ASP A 13 -16.43 -27.67 -0.47
N ARG A 14 -17.44 -27.32 -1.28
CA ARG A 14 -17.54 -25.98 -1.89
C ARG A 14 -17.98 -24.90 -0.90
N LEU A 15 -18.85 -25.24 0.05
CA LEU A 15 -19.28 -24.32 1.11
C LEU A 15 -18.12 -23.98 2.06
N THR A 16 -17.31 -24.97 2.42
CA THR A 16 -16.12 -24.75 3.28
C THR A 16 -15.07 -23.88 2.60
N LEU A 17 -14.85 -24.06 1.28
CA LEU A 17 -13.94 -23.20 0.52
C LEU A 17 -14.43 -21.74 0.46
N ILE A 18 -15.75 -21.54 0.31
CA ILE A 18 -16.34 -20.20 0.32
C ILE A 18 -16.21 -19.56 1.70
N GLU A 19 -16.40 -20.31 2.79
CA GLU A 19 -16.17 -19.79 4.15
C GLU A 19 -14.71 -19.37 4.36
N GLU A 20 -13.76 -20.18 3.91
CA GLU A 20 -12.33 -19.87 4.00
C GLU A 20 -11.95 -18.63 3.18
N GLU A 21 -12.50 -18.48 1.97
CA GLU A 21 -12.32 -17.26 1.17
C GLU A 21 -12.97 -16.03 1.81
N MET A 22 -14.16 -16.15 2.42
CA MET A 22 -14.80 -15.03 3.11
C MET A 22 -13.99 -14.58 4.34
N LEU A 23 -13.37 -15.51 5.05
CA LEU A 23 -12.44 -15.20 6.16
C LEU A 23 -11.22 -14.43 5.65
N PHE A 24 -10.64 -14.86 4.52
CA PHE A 24 -9.52 -14.16 3.89
C PHE A 24 -9.90 -12.76 3.39
N LEU A 25 -11.07 -12.63 2.75
CA LEU A 25 -11.62 -11.34 2.32
C LEU A 25 -11.90 -10.37 3.48
N LYS A 26 -12.06 -10.87 4.71
CA LYS A 26 -12.18 -10.06 5.92
C LYS A 26 -10.83 -9.58 6.46
N GLU A 27 -9.77 -10.36 6.25
CA GLU A 27 -8.40 -10.04 6.70
C GLU A 27 -7.70 -9.01 5.78
N VAL A 28 -8.09 -8.95 4.50
CA VAL A 28 -7.59 -7.96 3.54
C VAL A 28 -7.90 -6.49 3.96
N PRO A 29 -9.13 -6.13 4.38
CA PRO A 29 -9.43 -4.80 4.93
C PRO A 29 -8.61 -4.42 6.16
N ASP A 30 -8.36 -5.37 7.06
CA ASP A 30 -7.64 -5.11 8.31
C ASP A 30 -6.15 -4.82 8.05
N THR A 31 -5.54 -5.60 7.15
CA THR A 31 -4.17 -5.37 6.70
C THR A 31 -4.02 -4.06 5.92
N LEU A 32 -5.04 -3.68 5.12
CA LEU A 32 -5.05 -2.41 4.40
C LEU A 32 -5.12 -1.22 5.36
N ARG A 33 -5.98 -1.28 6.39
CA ARG A 33 -6.03 -0.24 7.45
C ARG A 33 -4.73 -0.13 8.23
N PHE A 34 -4.11 -1.26 8.55
CA PHE A 34 -2.80 -1.27 9.22
C PHE A 34 -1.74 -0.57 8.36
N LEU A 35 -1.71 -0.86 7.06
CA LEU A 35 -0.77 -0.25 6.14
C LEU A 35 -1.02 1.26 5.98
N GLU A 36 -2.28 1.67 5.86
CA GLU A 36 -2.68 3.08 5.80
C GLU A 36 -2.24 3.88 7.03
N THR A 37 -2.38 3.27 8.21
CA THR A 37 -1.89 3.85 9.48
C THR A 37 -0.38 4.07 9.44
N ARG A 38 0.38 3.06 9.00
CA ARG A 38 1.85 3.15 8.90
C ARG A 38 2.33 4.15 7.87
N VAL A 39 1.63 4.27 6.73
CA VAL A 39 1.94 5.28 5.70
C VAL A 39 1.71 6.68 6.24
N THR A 40 0.64 6.88 7.01
CA THR A 40 0.35 8.18 7.63
C THR A 40 1.43 8.57 8.63
N GLU A 41 1.84 7.64 9.51
CA GLU A 41 2.93 7.88 10.48
C GLU A 41 4.27 8.19 9.77
N LEU A 42 4.59 7.45 8.70
CA LEU A 42 5.80 7.70 7.91
C LEU A 42 5.78 9.08 7.26
N SER A 43 4.63 9.50 6.74
CA SER A 43 4.45 10.83 6.14
C SER A 43 4.76 11.94 7.15
N GLU A 44 4.30 11.81 8.40
CA GLU A 44 4.61 12.79 9.45
C GLU A 44 6.10 12.83 9.78
N LYS A 45 6.76 11.67 9.85
CA LYS A 45 8.21 11.59 10.09
C LYS A 45 9.02 12.22 8.96
N VAL A 46 8.60 12.07 7.70
CA VAL A 46 9.25 12.70 6.54
C VAL A 46 9.19 14.23 6.64
N VAL A 47 8.06 14.79 7.06
CA VAL A 47 7.93 16.25 7.29
C VAL A 47 8.89 16.73 8.38
N GLN A 48 9.06 15.95 9.46
CA GLN A 48 10.02 16.29 10.52
C GLN A 48 11.47 16.23 10.04
N VAL A 49 11.81 15.24 9.21
CA VAL A 49 13.15 15.13 8.59
C VAL A 49 13.42 16.31 7.66
N ASP A 50 12.46 16.71 6.85
CA ASP A 50 12.57 17.91 6.00
C ASP A 50 12.79 19.17 6.84
N ALA A 51 12.06 19.34 7.94
CA ALA A 51 12.27 20.43 8.87
C ALA A 51 13.67 20.41 9.52
N MET A 52 14.22 19.23 9.83
CA MET A 52 15.60 19.11 10.32
C MET A 52 16.64 19.43 9.22
N GLY A 53 16.38 19.01 7.98
CA GLY A 53 17.21 19.35 6.82
C GLY A 53 17.31 20.86 6.61
N ASN A 54 16.17 21.56 6.63
CA ASN A 54 16.13 23.01 6.55
C ASN A 54 16.91 23.71 7.69
N ARG A 55 16.94 23.12 8.90
CA ARG A 55 17.75 23.63 10.02
C ARG A 55 19.25 23.40 9.81
N LEU A 56 19.63 22.27 9.21
CA LEU A 56 21.02 21.96 8.84
C LEU A 56 21.52 22.86 7.71
N ASP A 57 20.70 23.14 6.70
CA ASP A 57 21.02 24.06 5.62
C ASP A 57 21.21 25.51 6.12
N GLY A 58 20.50 25.87 7.19
CA GLY A 58 20.67 27.14 7.90
C GLY A 58 21.91 27.21 8.80
N LEU A 59 22.59 26.09 9.07
CA LEU A 59 23.84 26.11 9.82
C LEU A 59 24.98 26.51 8.87
N PRO A 60 25.83 27.49 9.26
CA PRO A 60 26.95 27.92 8.44
C PRO A 60 28.11 26.90 8.54
N ILE A 61 27.82 25.60 8.40
CA ILE A 61 28.81 24.52 8.47
C ILE A 61 29.81 24.68 7.33
N ALA A 62 29.36 25.06 6.13
CA ALA A 62 30.23 25.34 5.00
C ALA A 62 31.18 26.54 5.28
N GLU A 63 30.68 27.59 5.92
CA GLU A 63 31.48 28.76 6.34
C GLU A 63 32.44 28.42 7.49
N LEU A 64 32.03 27.55 8.43
CA LEU A 64 32.88 27.03 9.49
C LEU A 64 34.00 26.14 8.93
N LEU A 65 33.70 25.26 7.97
CA LEU A 65 34.70 24.46 7.26
C LEU A 65 35.67 25.35 6.47
N PHE A 66 35.17 26.40 5.80
CA PHE A 66 36.00 27.38 5.12
C PHE A 66 36.91 28.15 6.08
N ARG A 67 36.40 28.53 7.25
CA ARG A 67 37.21 29.17 8.29
C ARG A 67 38.24 28.24 8.90
N VAL A 68 37.90 26.98 9.14
CA VAL A 68 38.82 25.96 9.68
C VAL A 68 39.95 25.70 8.68
N THR A 69 39.64 25.48 7.40
CA THR A 69 40.65 25.30 6.34
C THR A 69 41.54 26.53 6.15
N SER A 70 40.96 27.74 6.18
CA SER A 70 41.72 29.00 6.19
C SER A 70 42.59 29.16 7.45
N LEU A 71 42.18 28.62 8.59
CA LEU A 71 42.96 28.66 9.83
C LEU A 71 44.11 27.65 9.80
N GLU A 72 43.87 26.45 9.29
CA GLU A 72 44.86 25.39 9.11
C GLU A 72 45.97 25.83 8.15
N GLU A 73 45.62 26.52 7.06
CA GLU A 73 46.60 27.11 6.13
C GLU A 73 47.47 28.17 6.82
N ARG A 74 46.91 28.96 7.74
CA ARG A 74 47.65 29.97 8.51
C ARG A 74 48.47 29.39 9.67
N VAL A 75 48.17 28.16 10.09
CA VAL A 75 48.87 27.43 11.17
C VAL A 75 49.91 26.45 10.63
N ALA A 76 49.98 26.24 9.31
CA ALA A 76 51.04 25.50 8.67
C ALA A 76 52.43 26.07 9.07
N PRO A 77 53.41 25.21 9.41
CA PRO A 77 54.63 25.65 10.08
C PRO A 77 55.52 26.47 9.13
N THR A 78 55.41 27.80 9.20
CA THR A 78 56.41 28.70 8.62
C THR A 78 57.71 28.51 9.39
N SER A 79 58.77 28.12 8.68
CA SER A 79 60.11 27.92 9.21
C SER A 79 60.65 29.18 9.94
N SER A 80 61.27 28.92 11.09
CA SER A 80 61.83 29.80 12.13
C SER A 80 62.96 30.74 11.66
N PRO A 81 63.43 31.74 12.47
CA PRO A 81 64.31 31.45 13.63
C PRO A 81 64.05 32.25 14.96
N LYS A 82 64.37 31.56 16.07
CA LYS A 82 64.36 31.92 17.53
C LYS A 82 65.51 32.87 17.95
N PRO A 83 65.73 33.25 19.25
CA PRO A 83 64.99 33.02 20.51
C PRO A 83 64.87 34.27 21.44
N SER A 84 63.95 34.28 22.42
CA SER A 84 64.23 34.91 23.73
C SER A 84 63.27 34.43 24.82
N ASP A 85 63.87 34.19 25.98
CA ASP A 85 63.40 33.44 27.14
C ASP A 85 62.11 33.93 27.82
N SER A 86 61.18 33.00 28.08
CA SER A 86 60.51 32.85 29.38
C SER A 86 59.51 31.68 29.34
N PRO A 87 59.65 30.64 30.20
CA PRO A 87 58.57 29.68 30.44
C PRO A 87 57.87 30.03 31.76
N ASP A 88 56.54 30.16 31.78
CA ASP A 88 55.72 29.12 32.43
C ASP A 88 54.19 29.32 32.29
N SER A 89 53.51 28.18 32.28
CA SER A 89 52.08 27.92 32.52
C SER A 89 51.02 28.45 31.55
N SER A 90 50.88 27.84 30.36
CA SER A 90 49.55 27.68 29.73
C SER A 90 49.54 26.68 28.55
N VAL A 91 49.92 25.41 28.77
CA VAL A 91 49.85 24.39 27.69
C VAL A 91 49.22 23.05 28.11
N ALA A 92 48.63 22.95 29.31
CA ALA A 92 48.03 21.68 29.76
C ALA A 92 46.53 21.49 29.42
N HIS A 93 45.94 22.28 28.52
CA HIS A 93 44.47 22.23 28.28
C HIS A 93 44.05 22.30 26.79
N LYS A 94 44.93 21.96 25.86
CA LYS A 94 44.60 21.88 24.42
C LYS A 94 44.51 20.46 23.87
N GLU A 95 45.02 19.46 24.58
CA GLU A 95 45.12 18.08 24.08
C GLU A 95 43.82 17.26 24.23
N GLY A 96 43.07 17.43 25.33
CA GLY A 96 41.85 16.63 25.57
C GLY A 96 40.62 17.00 24.72
N ARG A 97 40.58 18.21 24.13
CA ARG A 97 39.40 18.68 23.36
C ARG A 97 39.29 18.05 21.96
N GLY A 98 40.42 17.67 21.36
CA GLY A 98 40.43 17.01 20.04
C GLY A 98 39.93 15.58 20.14
N GLU A 99 40.38 14.85 21.16
CA GLU A 99 39.96 13.47 21.43
C GLU A 99 38.47 13.39 21.79
N GLU A 100 37.96 14.31 22.62
CA GLU A 100 36.52 14.39 22.96
C GLU A 100 35.65 14.71 21.72
N PHE A 101 36.15 15.57 20.83
CA PHE A 101 35.48 15.90 19.57
C PHE A 101 35.45 14.70 18.61
N ASP A 102 36.57 13.98 18.48
CA ASP A 102 36.67 12.78 17.66
C ASP A 102 35.75 11.66 18.17
N VAL A 103 35.68 11.47 19.50
CA VAL A 103 34.77 10.50 20.12
C VAL A 103 33.31 10.85 19.85
N LEU A 104 32.95 12.13 19.93
CA LEU A 104 31.59 12.58 19.63
C LEU A 104 31.24 12.39 18.15
N GLN A 105 32.15 12.75 17.24
CA GLN A 105 31.96 12.59 15.80
C GLN A 105 31.80 11.11 15.42
N ASN A 106 32.64 10.23 15.98
CA ASN A 106 32.58 8.78 15.74
C ASN A 106 31.29 8.16 16.29
N THR A 107 30.84 8.62 17.47
CA THR A 107 29.59 8.17 18.09
C THR A 107 28.38 8.61 17.26
N MET A 108 28.37 9.85 16.77
CA MET A 108 27.32 10.35 15.90
C MET A 108 27.29 9.57 14.58
N MET A 109 28.45 9.31 13.98
CA MET A 109 28.57 8.50 12.76
C MET A 109 28.06 7.07 12.96
N SER A 110 28.37 6.44 14.10
CA SER A 110 27.90 5.07 14.38
C SER A 110 26.38 4.99 14.57
N LEU A 111 25.77 5.99 15.22
CA LEU A 111 24.31 6.08 15.36
C LEU A 111 23.62 6.27 14.01
N PHE A 112 24.16 7.13 13.15
CA PHE A 112 23.63 7.32 11.79
C PHE A 112 23.76 6.06 10.94
N ASN A 113 24.90 5.38 11.00
CA ASN A 113 25.09 4.12 10.28
C ASN A 113 24.15 3.03 10.81
N GLY A 114 23.98 2.93 12.12
CA GLY A 114 23.04 1.99 12.73
C GLY A 114 21.60 2.22 12.28
N LEU A 115 21.15 3.48 12.28
CA LEU A 115 19.81 3.85 11.80
C LEU A 115 19.66 3.61 10.29
N ALA A 116 20.69 3.92 9.51
CA ALA A 116 20.68 3.68 8.07
C ALA A 116 20.62 2.18 7.74
N ASP A 117 21.31 1.35 8.51
CA ASP A 117 21.29 -0.10 8.36
C ASP A 117 19.95 -0.70 8.79
N GLU A 118 19.32 -0.20 9.87
CA GLU A 118 17.97 -0.60 10.27
C GLU A 118 16.93 -0.24 9.20
N PHE A 119 17.02 0.96 8.63
CA PHE A 119 16.15 1.37 7.54
C PHE A 119 16.36 0.50 6.28
N ARG A 120 17.61 0.26 5.90
CA ARG A 120 17.97 -0.63 4.78
C ARG A 120 17.39 -2.03 4.99
N SER A 121 17.58 -2.61 6.16
CA SER A 121 17.04 -3.93 6.52
C SER A 121 15.51 -3.96 6.44
N THR A 122 14.84 -2.89 6.85
CA THR A 122 13.37 -2.80 6.77
C THR A 122 12.90 -2.73 5.32
N VAL A 123 13.62 -2.00 4.46
CA VAL A 123 13.33 -1.93 3.02
C VAL A 123 13.55 -3.28 2.36
N ASP A 124 14.64 -3.98 2.71
CA ASP A 124 14.94 -5.31 2.17
C ASP A 124 13.85 -6.33 2.56
N ASP A 125 13.38 -6.35 3.81
CA ASP A 125 12.25 -7.19 4.25
C ASP A 125 10.97 -6.89 3.46
N LEU A 126 10.67 -5.60 3.25
CA LEU A 126 9.51 -5.20 2.45
C LEU A 126 9.63 -5.65 0.99
N GLN A 127 10.82 -5.55 0.39
CA GLN A 127 11.06 -6.01 -0.97
C GLN A 127 10.92 -7.53 -1.11
N GLU A 128 11.45 -8.30 -0.16
CA GLU A 128 11.30 -9.75 -0.12
C GLU A 128 9.83 -10.16 0.01
N ARG A 129 9.09 -9.50 0.91
CA ARG A 129 7.65 -9.75 1.10
C ARG A 129 6.83 -9.39 -0.14
N MET A 130 7.16 -8.29 -0.83
CA MET A 130 6.51 -7.93 -2.10
C MET A 130 6.79 -8.97 -3.19
N ALA A 131 8.04 -9.44 -3.31
CA ALA A 131 8.40 -10.47 -4.28
C ALA A 131 7.65 -11.79 -4.00
N ALA A 132 7.58 -12.20 -2.73
CA ALA A 132 6.81 -13.37 -2.30
C ALA A 132 5.32 -13.23 -2.62
N MET A 133 4.74 -12.05 -2.39
CA MET A 133 3.34 -11.78 -2.71
C MET A 133 3.08 -11.82 -4.22
N SER A 134 3.93 -11.18 -5.02
CA SER A 134 3.83 -11.19 -6.48
C SER A 134 3.89 -12.64 -7.02
N THR A 135 4.80 -13.45 -6.49
CA THR A 135 4.91 -14.88 -6.85
C THR A 135 3.64 -15.64 -6.48
N ARG A 136 3.08 -15.39 -5.29
CA ARG A 136 1.83 -16.05 -4.85
C ARG A 136 0.65 -15.64 -5.72
N ILE A 137 0.53 -14.37 -6.11
CA ILE A 137 -0.51 -13.89 -7.05
C ILE A 137 -0.37 -14.57 -8.40
N GLU A 138 0.84 -14.71 -8.93
CA GLU A 138 1.06 -15.38 -10.20
C GLU A 138 0.67 -16.87 -10.13
N ILE A 139 1.02 -17.55 -9.04
CA ILE A 139 0.64 -18.95 -8.82
C ILE A 139 -0.87 -19.09 -8.66
N THR A 140 -1.54 -18.22 -7.90
CA THR A 140 -3.00 -18.28 -7.73
C THR A 140 -3.73 -17.96 -9.03
N MET A 141 -3.28 -16.97 -9.80
CA MET A 141 -3.79 -16.71 -11.15
C MET A 141 -3.62 -17.92 -12.06
N LYS A 142 -2.44 -18.53 -12.10
CA LYS A 142 -2.20 -19.75 -12.89
C LYS A 142 -2.99 -20.96 -12.40
N ALA A 143 -3.25 -21.09 -11.10
CA ALA A 143 -4.09 -22.15 -10.56
C ALA A 143 -5.56 -21.94 -10.96
N VAL A 144 -6.06 -20.71 -10.92
CA VAL A 144 -7.40 -20.33 -11.41
C VAL A 144 -7.51 -20.59 -12.92
N GLU A 145 -6.48 -20.25 -13.70
CA GLU A 145 -6.43 -20.53 -15.15
C GLU A 145 -6.26 -22.03 -15.47
N GLY A 146 -5.49 -22.77 -14.66
CA GLY A 146 -5.31 -24.22 -14.79
C GLY A 146 -6.57 -25.01 -14.46
N VAL A 147 -7.36 -24.54 -13.49
CA VAL A 147 -8.72 -25.04 -13.22
C VAL A 147 -9.66 -24.77 -14.42
N ALA A 148 -9.41 -23.70 -15.20
CA ALA A 148 -10.12 -23.46 -16.47
C ALA A 148 -9.59 -24.33 -17.63
N ALA A 149 -8.32 -24.72 -17.65
CA ALA A 149 -7.70 -25.49 -18.73
C ALA A 149 -7.94 -27.02 -18.67
N GLY A 150 -8.35 -27.56 -17.51
CA GLY A 150 -8.76 -28.97 -17.37
C GLY A 150 -10.14 -29.30 -17.96
N GLN A 151 -10.89 -28.29 -18.41
CA GLN A 151 -12.12 -28.47 -19.17
C GLN A 151 -11.98 -27.76 -20.52
N THR A 152 -11.54 -28.53 -21.51
CA THR A 152 -11.88 -28.27 -22.92
C THR A 152 -13.40 -28.34 -23.06
N ASN A 153 -14.07 -27.24 -22.74
CA ASN A 153 -15.37 -26.93 -23.31
C ASN A 153 -15.45 -25.43 -23.53
N THR A 154 -15.35 -25.07 -24.79
CA THR A 154 -15.68 -23.78 -25.37
C THR A 154 -17.04 -23.33 -24.83
N GLY A 155 -17.03 -22.41 -23.87
CA GLY A 155 -18.26 -21.93 -23.24
C GLY A 155 -17.98 -21.10 -22.01
N SER A 156 -17.41 -19.90 -22.21
CA SER A 156 -17.51 -18.77 -21.28
C SER A 156 -17.80 -19.12 -19.81
N ASN A 157 -16.79 -19.51 -19.03
CA ASN A 157 -16.87 -19.52 -17.57
C ASN A 157 -16.84 -18.08 -17.02
N LYS A 158 -17.74 -17.23 -17.54
CA LYS A 158 -18.10 -15.97 -16.92
C LYS A 158 -18.99 -16.37 -15.75
N LEU A 159 -18.51 -16.17 -14.53
CA LEU A 159 -19.28 -16.26 -13.29
C LEU A 159 -20.69 -15.68 -13.56
N ARG A 160 -21.67 -16.56 -13.81
CA ARG A 160 -23.03 -16.13 -14.18
C ARG A 160 -23.76 -15.86 -12.89
N PHE A 161 -23.76 -14.58 -12.51
CA PHE A 161 -24.62 -14.13 -11.43
C PHE A 161 -26.08 -14.44 -11.77
N PRO A 162 -26.88 -14.89 -10.80
CA PRO A 162 -28.30 -15.11 -11.03
C PRO A 162 -28.92 -13.79 -11.51
N ASP A 163 -29.67 -13.87 -12.60
CA ASP A 163 -30.40 -12.73 -13.15
C ASP A 163 -31.40 -12.19 -12.11
N PRO A 164 -31.57 -10.86 -12.00
CA PRO A 164 -32.58 -10.25 -11.14
C PRO A 164 -33.98 -10.80 -11.41
N ARG A 165 -34.78 -10.91 -10.35
CA ARG A 165 -36.19 -11.29 -10.49
C ARG A 165 -36.94 -10.23 -11.27
N ALA A 166 -37.79 -10.65 -12.22
CA ALA A 166 -38.60 -9.72 -13.00
C ALA A 166 -39.69 -9.05 -12.14
N PHE A 167 -39.89 -7.75 -12.31
CA PHE A 167 -40.88 -6.96 -11.55
C PHE A 167 -42.12 -6.62 -12.39
N LYS A 168 -43.29 -7.00 -11.87
CA LYS A 168 -44.60 -6.91 -12.54
C LYS A 168 -45.44 -5.70 -12.16
N GLY A 169 -45.00 -4.89 -11.18
CA GLY A 169 -45.75 -3.70 -10.78
C GLY A 169 -46.85 -3.94 -9.77
N ASN A 170 -46.75 -5.01 -9.00
CA ASN A 170 -47.62 -5.19 -7.86
C ASN A 170 -47.50 -3.95 -6.95
N GLN A 171 -48.62 -3.48 -6.40
CA GLN A 171 -48.64 -2.38 -5.42
C GLN A 171 -48.13 -2.85 -4.04
N ASP A 172 -47.04 -3.63 -4.05
CA ASP A 172 -46.34 -4.10 -2.88
C ASP A 172 -44.98 -3.40 -2.82
N ALA A 173 -44.84 -2.50 -1.85
CA ALA A 173 -43.60 -1.76 -1.62
C ALA A 173 -42.41 -2.70 -1.37
N LYS A 174 -42.65 -3.85 -0.73
CA LYS A 174 -41.61 -4.83 -0.42
C LYS A 174 -41.10 -5.53 -1.68
N GLU A 175 -41.98 -5.82 -2.63
CA GLU A 175 -41.59 -6.43 -3.91
C GLU A 175 -40.77 -5.45 -4.76
N LEU A 176 -41.12 -4.16 -4.73
CA LEU A 176 -40.35 -3.11 -5.38
C LEU A 176 -38.97 -2.92 -4.75
N GLU A 177 -38.89 -2.89 -3.41
CA GLU A 177 -37.61 -2.80 -2.69
C GLU A 177 -36.70 -3.99 -2.98
N ASN A 178 -37.25 -5.21 -2.97
CA ASN A 178 -36.50 -6.43 -3.31
C ASN A 178 -36.01 -6.39 -4.76
N PHE A 179 -36.82 -5.93 -5.71
CA PHE A 179 -36.41 -5.77 -7.11
C PHE A 179 -35.24 -4.80 -7.27
N ILE A 180 -35.32 -3.62 -6.65
CA ILE A 180 -34.26 -2.62 -6.70
C ILE A 180 -32.98 -3.21 -6.10
N PHE A 181 -33.09 -3.85 -4.94
CA PHE A 181 -31.96 -4.49 -4.29
C PHE A 181 -31.31 -5.56 -5.17
N ASP A 182 -32.09 -6.48 -5.75
CA ASP A 182 -31.60 -7.55 -6.62
C ASP A 182 -30.85 -7.01 -7.85
N VAL A 183 -31.38 -5.96 -8.48
CA VAL A 183 -30.75 -5.29 -9.64
C VAL A 183 -29.45 -4.58 -9.24
N GLU A 184 -29.41 -3.93 -8.08
CA GLU A 184 -28.18 -3.31 -7.57
C GLU A 184 -27.09 -4.35 -7.28
N GLN A 185 -27.45 -5.47 -6.65
CA GLN A 185 -26.50 -6.56 -6.40
C GLN A 185 -25.99 -7.15 -7.72
N TYR A 186 -26.86 -7.34 -8.70
CA TYR A 186 -26.46 -7.80 -10.03
C TYR A 186 -25.43 -6.88 -10.69
N PHE A 187 -25.60 -5.55 -10.60
CA PHE A 187 -24.62 -4.61 -11.15
C PHE A 187 -23.29 -4.60 -10.39
N LYS A 188 -23.32 -4.68 -9.05
CA LYS A 188 -22.11 -4.79 -8.24
C LYS A 188 -21.30 -6.02 -8.61
N ALA A 189 -21.99 -7.12 -8.86
CA ALA A 189 -21.37 -8.41 -9.14
C ALA A 189 -20.83 -8.50 -10.59
N THR A 190 -21.57 -7.96 -11.56
CA THR A 190 -21.30 -8.22 -12.98
C THR A 190 -20.14 -7.38 -13.56
N THR A 191 -19.66 -6.32 -12.87
CA THR A 191 -18.57 -5.36 -13.25
C THR A 191 -18.59 -4.77 -14.67
N ALA A 192 -19.49 -5.23 -15.55
CA ALA A 192 -19.51 -4.98 -16.99
C ALA A 192 -20.57 -3.93 -17.39
N CYS A 193 -21.33 -3.38 -16.44
CA CYS A 193 -22.37 -2.40 -16.71
C CYS A 193 -21.91 -1.01 -16.30
N THR A 194 -21.70 -0.14 -17.29
CA THR A 194 -21.39 1.28 -17.09
C THR A 194 -22.64 2.05 -16.65
N ASP A 195 -22.47 3.17 -15.93
CA ASP A 195 -23.59 3.90 -15.32
C ASP A 195 -24.66 4.34 -16.33
N ASP A 196 -24.26 4.69 -17.56
CA ASP A 196 -25.14 5.04 -18.67
C ASP A 196 -26.06 3.89 -19.13
N LYS A 197 -25.68 2.64 -18.86
CA LYS A 197 -26.41 1.44 -19.29
C LYS A 197 -27.22 0.79 -18.18
N LYS A 198 -26.97 1.13 -16.92
CA LYS A 198 -27.64 0.53 -15.76
C LYS A 198 -29.16 0.66 -15.83
N VAL A 199 -29.67 1.85 -16.15
CA VAL A 199 -31.12 2.08 -16.28
C VAL A 199 -31.72 1.24 -17.42
N THR A 200 -31.04 1.19 -18.57
CA THR A 200 -31.47 0.38 -19.72
C THR A 200 -31.51 -1.10 -19.39
N VAL A 201 -30.50 -1.62 -18.67
CA VAL A 201 -30.45 -3.03 -18.26
C VAL A 201 -31.49 -3.32 -17.18
N ALA A 202 -31.67 -2.44 -16.19
CA ALA A 202 -32.72 -2.59 -15.17
C ALA A 202 -34.12 -2.63 -15.81
N ALA A 203 -34.36 -1.80 -16.82
CA ALA A 203 -35.62 -1.78 -17.58
C ALA A 203 -35.88 -3.10 -18.36
N MET A 204 -34.87 -3.92 -18.65
CA MET A 204 -35.07 -5.23 -19.28
C MET A 204 -35.82 -6.19 -18.35
N TYR A 205 -35.63 -6.06 -17.04
CA TYR A 205 -36.25 -6.88 -15.99
C TYR A 205 -37.63 -6.38 -15.54
N LEU A 206 -38.10 -5.24 -16.09
CA LEU A 206 -39.50 -4.84 -15.96
C LEU A 206 -40.38 -5.66 -16.91
N VAL A 207 -41.54 -6.08 -16.42
CA VAL A 207 -42.53 -6.86 -17.18
C VAL A 207 -43.94 -6.27 -17.03
N ASP A 208 -44.86 -6.75 -17.85
CA ASP A 208 -46.28 -6.35 -17.87
C ASP A 208 -46.50 -4.82 -17.92
N ASP A 209 -47.46 -4.32 -17.16
CA ASP A 209 -47.92 -2.92 -17.19
C ASP A 209 -46.81 -1.93 -16.79
N VAL A 210 -45.83 -2.36 -15.97
CA VAL A 210 -44.67 -1.52 -15.60
C VAL A 210 -43.77 -1.27 -16.78
N LYS A 211 -43.53 -2.31 -17.60
CA LYS A 211 -42.72 -2.16 -18.81
C LYS A 211 -43.40 -1.23 -19.81
N LEU A 212 -44.73 -1.30 -19.91
CA LEU A 212 -45.52 -0.43 -20.77
C LEU A 212 -45.49 1.02 -20.28
N TRP A 213 -45.66 1.24 -18.98
CA TRP A 213 -45.55 2.55 -18.36
C TRP A 213 -44.16 3.16 -18.59
N TRP A 214 -43.09 2.38 -18.39
CA TRP A 214 -41.71 2.81 -18.62
C TRP A 214 -41.47 3.23 -20.08
N ARG A 215 -42.00 2.50 -21.06
CA ARG A 215 -41.89 2.88 -22.48
C ARG A 215 -42.65 4.17 -22.82
N THR A 216 -43.73 4.45 -22.10
CA THR A 216 -44.59 5.62 -22.34
C THR A 216 -44.03 6.88 -21.67
N LYS A 217 -43.24 6.72 -20.60
CA LYS A 217 -42.67 7.82 -19.80
C LYS A 217 -41.17 8.01 -19.93
N GLY A 218 -40.43 7.00 -20.39
CA GLY A 218 -38.98 6.95 -20.46
C GLY A 218 -38.38 7.24 -21.84
N ILE A 219 -39.09 7.99 -22.69
CA ILE A 219 -38.58 8.65 -23.91
C ILE A 219 -38.69 10.16 -23.70
#